data_AF-A0AAN9C200-F1
#
_entry.id   AF-A0AAN9C200-F1
#
_cell.length_a   1.000
_cell.length_b   1.000
_cell.length_c   1.000
_cell.angle_alpha   90.00
_cell.angle_beta   90.00
_cell.angle_gamma   90.00
#
_symmetry.space_group_name_H-M   'P 1'
#
loop_
_entity.id
_entity.type
_entity.pdbx_description
1 polymer ?
#
loop_
_entity_poly.entity_id
_entity_poly.type
_entity_poly.pdbx_seq_one_letter_code
_entity_poly.pdbx_strand_id
1 'polypeptide(L)'
;MADSSKACVIFWSTLLLASTVAALWPAFPSDMGASSSSESKQSSQRRRLLQAGFGAGGEVSETCTCTSEFQGVDSRSRENENSIQDLRSAVNSLKDTVNKMKKSVGSGKGVASAQSYNIAFSARVGYNRPYLGETEVIVFDELVINNGDVYDPYSGKFTSPVPGLYHFETTILSGFNATIETMLVLNGNEVGRVFSGGFNNRGSGSNSVLLNMEAGDEVWVSVFFGNGDYVHGLWSTWTGYMVYPFSV
;
A
#
# COMPACT_ATOMS: atom_id res chain seq x y z
N MET A 1 -24.33 40.11 -41.03
CA MET A 1 -23.60 38.83 -40.95
C MET A 1 -24.60 37.85 -40.33
N ALA A 2 -25.34 37.03 -41.08
CA ALA A 2 -24.89 35.86 -41.84
C ALA A 2 -23.88 35.07 -40.98
N ASP A 3 -24.07 33.81 -40.59
CA ASP A 3 -24.76 32.72 -41.26
C ASP A 3 -24.89 31.52 -40.28
N SER A 4 -25.98 30.77 -40.44
CA SER A 4 -26.20 29.31 -40.30
C SER A 4 -25.03 28.43 -39.84
N SER A 5 -25.21 27.34 -39.08
CA SER A 5 -26.10 26.24 -39.42
C SER A 5 -26.33 25.29 -38.25
N LYS A 6 -27.58 24.82 -38.21
CA LYS A 6 -28.15 23.79 -37.33
C LYS A 6 -27.87 22.38 -37.87
N ALA A 7 -28.23 21.40 -37.02
CA ALA A 7 -28.74 20.06 -37.37
C ALA A 7 -27.67 19.00 -37.70
N CYS A 8 -27.89 17.70 -37.52
CA CYS A 8 -29.15 16.98 -37.37
C CYS A 8 -28.93 15.63 -36.67
N VAL A 9 -29.91 15.29 -35.85
CA VAL A 9 -30.21 13.96 -35.30
C VAL A 9 -30.47 12.96 -36.42
N ILE A 10 -29.98 11.72 -36.32
CA ILE A 10 -30.71 10.57 -36.87
C ILE A 10 -30.53 9.33 -35.97
N PHE A 11 -31.64 8.96 -35.33
CA PHE A 11 -31.98 7.62 -34.84
C PHE A 11 -32.19 6.66 -36.02
N TRP A 12 -31.66 5.44 -35.98
CA TRP A 12 -32.28 4.31 -36.67
C TRP A 12 -32.39 3.10 -35.73
N SER A 13 -33.57 2.50 -35.79
CA SER A 13 -34.08 1.37 -35.02
C SER A 13 -33.87 0.06 -35.79
N THR A 14 -33.55 -1.03 -35.06
CA THR A 14 -33.90 -2.48 -35.25
C THR A 14 -33.72 -3.13 -36.65
N LEU A 15 -33.10 -4.31 -36.84
CA LEU A 15 -33.57 -5.65 -36.45
C LEU A 15 -32.54 -6.75 -36.87
N LEU A 16 -32.68 -7.93 -36.26
CA LEU A 16 -31.88 -9.17 -36.25
C LEU A 16 -31.28 -9.74 -37.56
N LEU A 17 -30.14 -10.44 -37.42
CA LEU A 17 -30.03 -11.91 -37.61
C LEU A 17 -28.73 -12.47 -37.02
N ALA A 18 -28.80 -13.74 -36.60
CA ALA A 18 -27.89 -14.44 -35.72
C ALA A 18 -26.60 -14.97 -36.37
N SER A 19 -25.55 -15.15 -35.56
CA SER A 19 -24.86 -16.44 -35.43
C SER A 19 -23.84 -16.43 -34.28
N THR A 20 -23.91 -17.52 -33.52
CA THR A 20 -23.15 -17.90 -32.33
C THR A 20 -21.70 -18.28 -32.62
N VAL A 21 -20.77 -17.96 -31.73
CA VAL A 21 -19.58 -18.79 -31.52
C VAL A 21 -19.36 -19.00 -30.03
N ALA A 22 -19.51 -20.25 -29.62
CA ALA A 22 -19.31 -20.76 -28.27
C ALA A 22 -17.82 -21.03 -28.00
N ALA A 23 -17.47 -20.88 -26.72
CA ALA A 23 -16.21 -21.29 -26.12
C ALA A 23 -15.94 -22.80 -26.31
N LEU A 24 -14.69 -23.15 -26.56
CA LEU A 24 -14.19 -24.52 -26.42
C LEU A 24 -12.88 -24.51 -25.64
N TRP A 25 -13.04 -24.69 -24.33
CA TRP A 25 -12.04 -25.24 -23.43
C TRP A 25 -12.14 -26.77 -23.51
N PRO A 26 -11.05 -27.55 -23.58
CA PRO A 26 -11.10 -28.96 -23.26
C PRO A 26 -10.63 -29.19 -21.83
N ALA A 27 -11.53 -29.84 -21.09
CA ALA A 27 -11.35 -30.38 -19.76
C ALA A 27 -10.30 -31.51 -19.71
N PHE A 28 -9.77 -31.71 -18.51
CA PHE A 28 -8.97 -32.86 -18.05
C PHE A 28 -9.63 -34.22 -18.30
N PRO A 29 -8.83 -35.30 -18.22
CA PRO A 29 -9.21 -36.46 -17.43
C PRO A 29 -8.27 -36.71 -16.26
N SER A 30 -8.87 -37.31 -15.24
CA SER A 30 -8.41 -37.52 -13.89
C SER A 30 -7.53 -38.76 -13.70
N ASP A 31 -6.64 -38.64 -12.71
CA ASP A 31 -6.43 -39.56 -11.58
C ASP A 31 -5.35 -40.66 -11.54
N MET A 32 -4.70 -40.64 -10.37
CA MET A 32 -3.97 -41.64 -9.57
C MET A 32 -2.77 -42.42 -10.13
N GLY A 33 -1.64 -42.31 -9.41
CA GLY A 33 -0.68 -43.41 -9.31
C GLY A 33 0.72 -43.05 -8.82
N ALA A 34 0.89 -42.97 -7.50
CA ALA A 34 2.08 -43.35 -6.74
C ALA A 34 3.49 -42.90 -7.17
N SER A 35 4.11 -42.10 -6.30
CA SER A 35 5.57 -42.07 -6.15
C SER A 35 6.07 -43.39 -5.55
N SER A 36 7.05 -44.03 -6.20
CA SER A 36 8.10 -44.76 -5.50
C SER A 36 9.33 -44.98 -6.40
N SER A 37 10.49 -44.68 -5.82
CA SER A 37 11.83 -45.26 -6.06
C SER A 37 12.33 -45.45 -7.51
N SER A 38 13.42 -44.76 -7.84
CA SER A 38 14.78 -45.36 -7.94
C SER A 38 15.66 -44.62 -8.95
N GLU A 39 16.75 -44.12 -8.40
CA GLU A 39 18.11 -43.98 -8.94
C GLU A 39 18.40 -44.33 -10.41
N SER A 40 19.07 -43.36 -11.02
CA SER A 40 20.36 -43.49 -11.72
C SER A 40 20.40 -43.84 -13.21
N LYS A 41 21.37 -43.15 -13.86
CA LYS A 41 22.01 -43.42 -15.15
C LYS A 41 21.23 -43.01 -16.39
N GLN A 42 21.57 -41.82 -16.90
CA GLN A 42 21.89 -41.71 -18.32
C GLN A 42 22.96 -40.67 -18.58
N SER A 43 24.19 -41.07 -18.26
CA SER A 43 25.34 -40.71 -19.08
C SER A 43 25.16 -41.27 -20.48
N SER A 44 25.69 -40.54 -21.45
CA SER A 44 25.93 -40.94 -22.84
C SER A 44 24.86 -40.49 -23.85
N GLN A 45 25.41 -40.01 -24.97
CA GLN A 45 24.78 -39.60 -26.21
C GLN A 45 24.21 -38.17 -26.16
N ARG A 46 24.84 -37.18 -26.81
CA ARG A 46 25.30 -37.22 -28.19
C ARG A 46 26.49 -36.27 -28.44
N ARG A 47 27.68 -36.83 -28.66
CA ARG A 47 28.60 -36.28 -29.67
C ARG A 47 28.34 -37.06 -30.96
N ARG A 48 27.63 -36.46 -31.91
CA ARG A 48 27.61 -36.95 -33.30
C ARG A 48 28.57 -36.08 -34.09
N LEU A 49 29.70 -36.68 -34.46
CA LEU A 49 30.64 -36.18 -35.45
C LEU A 49 29.91 -36.00 -36.78
N LEU A 50 29.96 -34.79 -37.35
CA LEU A 50 29.74 -34.58 -38.76
C LEU A 50 31.08 -34.80 -39.45
N GLN A 51 31.28 -35.98 -40.01
CA GLN A 51 32.34 -36.25 -40.98
C GLN A 51 31.87 -35.69 -42.33
N ALA A 52 32.43 -34.55 -42.73
CA ALA A 52 32.41 -34.14 -44.12
C ALA A 52 33.41 -35.01 -44.88
N GLY A 53 32.95 -35.73 -45.90
CA GLY A 53 33.84 -36.38 -46.85
C GLY A 53 34.39 -35.34 -47.82
N PHE A 54 35.71 -35.21 -47.90
CA PHE A 54 36.37 -34.70 -49.11
C PHE A 54 37.69 -35.42 -49.30
N GLY A 55 37.91 -35.86 -50.55
CA GLY A 55 39.09 -36.55 -51.00
C GLY A 55 40.35 -35.69 -50.96
N ALA A 56 41.47 -36.37 -51.12
CA ALA A 56 42.82 -35.89 -50.99
C ALA A 56 43.13 -34.54 -51.67
N GLY A 57 43.94 -33.74 -50.96
CA GLY A 57 44.76 -32.66 -51.53
C GLY A 57 44.21 -31.26 -51.27
N GLY A 58 44.94 -30.48 -50.48
CA GLY A 58 44.75 -29.03 -50.37
C GLY A 58 44.30 -28.55 -49.00
N GLU A 59 45.22 -27.86 -48.35
CA GLU A 59 45.08 -27.04 -47.15
C GLU A 59 43.82 -26.15 -47.18
N VAL A 60 42.90 -26.36 -46.22
CA VAL A 60 41.82 -25.42 -45.90
C VAL A 60 41.93 -25.08 -44.42
N SER A 61 42.66 -24.00 -44.16
CA SER A 61 42.58 -23.25 -42.91
C SER A 61 41.22 -22.54 -42.86
N GLU A 62 40.75 -22.34 -41.62
CA GLU A 62 39.57 -21.54 -41.23
C GLU A 62 38.20 -22.25 -41.23
N THR A 63 37.99 -23.10 -40.23
CA THR A 63 36.65 -23.21 -39.61
C THR A 63 36.52 -22.15 -38.52
N CYS A 64 35.61 -21.18 -38.71
CA CYS A 64 35.27 -20.16 -37.72
C CYS A 64 34.85 -20.79 -36.38
N THR A 65 35.61 -20.49 -35.33
CA THR A 65 35.27 -20.79 -33.93
C THR A 65 34.27 -19.77 -33.39
N CYS A 66 32.98 -20.06 -33.49
CA CYS A 66 31.95 -19.34 -32.70
C CYS A 66 31.88 -19.92 -31.28
N THR A 67 32.93 -19.72 -30.48
CA THR A 67 33.03 -20.27 -29.12
C THR A 67 32.67 -19.26 -28.02
N SER A 68 32.68 -17.95 -28.28
CA SER A 68 32.45 -16.93 -27.25
C SER A 68 30.97 -16.72 -26.90
N GLU A 69 30.07 -16.69 -27.90
CA GLU A 69 28.65 -16.42 -27.67
C GLU A 69 27.92 -17.60 -27.01
N PHE A 70 28.23 -18.84 -27.42
CA PHE A 70 27.61 -20.04 -26.84
C PHE A 70 28.07 -20.27 -25.38
N GLN A 71 29.33 -19.99 -25.06
CA GLN A 71 29.84 -20.03 -23.68
C GLN A 71 29.21 -18.94 -22.80
N GLY A 72 28.89 -17.78 -23.37
CA GLY A 72 28.21 -16.68 -22.67
C GLY A 72 26.73 -16.93 -22.36
N VAL A 73 26.04 -17.71 -23.20
CA VAL A 73 24.65 -18.12 -22.93
C VAL A 73 24.60 -19.17 -21.83
N ASP A 74 25.50 -20.15 -21.84
CA ASP A 74 25.57 -21.19 -20.81
C ASP A 74 25.91 -20.63 -19.41
N SER A 75 26.81 -19.64 -19.33
CA SER A 75 27.15 -18.99 -18.06
C SER A 75 25.97 -18.19 -17.49
N ARG A 76 25.26 -17.42 -18.32
CA ARG A 76 24.04 -16.70 -17.92
C ARG A 76 22.91 -17.64 -17.53
N SER A 77 22.79 -18.79 -18.19
CA SER A 77 21.78 -19.80 -17.84
C SER A 77 22.04 -20.38 -16.44
N ARG A 78 23.30 -20.68 -16.10
CA ARG A 78 23.67 -21.13 -14.74
C ARG A 78 23.48 -20.06 -13.69
N GLU A 79 23.79 -18.80 -14.01
CA GLU A 79 23.60 -17.66 -13.10
C GLU A 79 22.12 -17.43 -12.78
N ASN A 80 21.26 -17.55 -13.80
CA ASN A 80 19.81 -17.47 -13.62
C ASN A 80 19.27 -18.65 -12.79
N GLU A 81 19.78 -19.86 -12.99
CA GLU A 81 19.39 -21.03 -12.19
C GLU A 81 19.76 -20.87 -10.70
N ASN A 82 20.95 -20.34 -10.41
CA ASN A 82 21.37 -20.02 -9.05
C ASN A 82 20.49 -18.92 -8.43
N SER A 83 20.19 -17.87 -9.19
CA SER A 83 19.30 -16.80 -8.73
C SER A 83 17.89 -17.33 -8.41
N ILE A 84 17.38 -18.28 -9.19
CA ILE A 84 16.09 -18.93 -8.94
C ILE A 84 16.13 -19.77 -7.65
N GLN A 85 17.24 -20.46 -7.37
CA GLN A 85 17.43 -21.21 -6.12
C GLN A 85 17.44 -20.28 -4.90
N ASP A 86 18.15 -19.16 -4.97
CA ASP A 86 18.24 -18.20 -3.88
C ASP A 86 16.88 -17.55 -3.58
N LEU A 87 16.15 -17.15 -4.63
CA LEU A 87 14.80 -16.61 -4.50
C LEU A 87 13.83 -17.63 -3.88
N ARG A 88 13.90 -18.90 -4.28
CA ARG A 88 13.07 -19.97 -3.69
C ARG A 88 13.36 -20.14 -2.20
N SER A 89 14.63 -20.06 -1.81
CA SER A 89 15.06 -20.17 -0.42
C SER A 89 14.55 -19.00 0.42
N ALA A 90 14.65 -17.77 -0.11
CA ALA A 90 14.11 -16.58 0.53
C ALA A 90 12.58 -16.65 0.73
N VAL A 91 11.84 -17.12 -0.29
CA VAL A 91 10.38 -17.30 -0.22
C VAL A 91 9.99 -18.32 0.85
N ASN A 92 10.72 -19.43 0.96
CA ASN A 92 10.46 -20.44 1.99
C ASN A 92 10.71 -19.89 3.40
N SER A 93 11.80 -19.14 3.60
CA SER A 93 12.09 -18.48 4.89
C SER A 93 11.01 -17.46 5.28
N LEU A 94 10.53 -16.67 4.32
CA LEU A 94 9.42 -15.74 4.55
C LEU A 94 8.13 -16.50 4.90
N LYS A 95 7.83 -17.58 4.18
CA LYS A 95 6.66 -18.43 4.46
C LYS A 95 6.70 -19.02 5.86
N ASP A 96 7.86 -19.44 6.33
CA ASP A 96 8.03 -19.96 7.70
C ASP A 96 7.82 -18.88 8.74
N THR A 97 8.31 -17.67 8.48
CA THR A 97 8.10 -16.50 9.34
C THR A 97 6.61 -16.15 9.40
N VAL A 98 5.91 -16.12 8.26
CA VAL A 98 4.47 -15.90 8.18
C VAL A 98 3.70 -16.99 8.93
N ASN A 99 4.07 -18.26 8.78
CA ASN A 99 3.43 -19.35 9.51
C ASN A 99 3.66 -19.26 11.02
N LYS A 100 4.85 -18.81 11.45
CA LYS A 100 5.16 -18.57 12.87
C LYS A 100 4.34 -17.41 13.43
N MET A 101 4.21 -16.31 12.69
CA MET A 101 3.34 -15.18 13.04
C MET A 101 1.87 -15.59 13.08
N LYS A 102 1.41 -16.41 12.13
CA LYS A 102 0.03 -16.91 12.10
C LYS A 102 -0.27 -17.81 13.31
N LYS A 103 0.71 -18.58 13.80
CA LYS A 103 0.57 -19.40 15.02
C LYS A 103 0.50 -18.57 16.30
N SER A 104 1.26 -17.47 16.40
CA SER A 104 1.09 -16.53 17.53
C SER A 104 -0.24 -15.80 17.49
N VAL A 105 -0.82 -15.60 16.30
CA VAL A 105 -2.13 -14.95 16.10
C VAL A 105 -3.31 -15.94 16.25
N GLY A 106 -3.10 -17.25 16.05
CA GLY A 106 -4.18 -18.24 15.91
C GLY A 106 -4.47 -19.14 17.13
N SER A 107 -3.87 -18.91 18.31
CA SER A 107 -3.99 -19.84 19.45
C SER A 107 -4.93 -19.41 20.57
N GLY A 108 -5.83 -18.46 20.32
CA GLY A 108 -6.96 -18.16 21.22
C GLY A 108 -8.17 -19.05 20.91
N LYS A 109 -8.28 -20.22 21.55
CA LYS A 109 -9.49 -21.04 21.52
C LYS A 109 -10.55 -20.49 22.50
N GLY A 110 -11.69 -20.04 21.98
CA GLY A 110 -13.01 -20.25 22.57
C GLY A 110 -13.25 -19.79 24.01
N VAL A 111 -13.09 -18.51 24.27
CA VAL A 111 -14.13 -17.74 24.97
C VAL A 111 -14.81 -16.94 23.85
N ALA A 112 -16.09 -16.58 23.93
CA ALA A 112 -16.59 -15.50 23.07
C ALA A 112 -15.74 -14.27 23.39
N SER A 113 -14.63 -14.10 22.67
CA SER A 113 -13.67 -13.06 22.95
C SER A 113 -14.39 -11.80 22.55
N ALA A 114 -14.83 -11.01 23.54
CA ALA A 114 -14.99 -9.60 23.32
C ALA A 114 -13.69 -9.17 22.63
N GLN A 115 -13.76 -8.92 21.33
CA GLN A 115 -12.60 -8.53 20.56
C GLN A 115 -12.16 -7.21 21.19
N SER A 116 -11.04 -7.25 21.92
CA SER A 116 -10.58 -6.09 22.66
C SER A 116 -9.98 -5.13 21.65
N TYR A 117 -10.77 -4.14 21.26
CA TYR A 117 -10.31 -3.05 20.42
C TYR A 117 -9.57 -2.05 21.32
N ASN A 118 -8.25 -2.19 21.38
CA ASN A 118 -7.38 -1.21 22.01
C ASN A 118 -6.89 -0.23 20.94
N ILE A 119 -7.71 0.78 20.65
CA ILE A 119 -7.45 1.79 19.64
C ILE A 119 -7.42 3.16 20.31
N ALA A 120 -6.22 3.72 20.40
CA ALA A 120 -5.98 5.03 20.98
C ALA A 120 -4.64 5.58 20.51
N PHE A 121 -4.59 6.87 20.21
CA PHE A 121 -3.36 7.58 19.95
C PHE A 121 -3.36 8.92 20.70
N SER A 122 -2.17 9.38 21.05
CA SER A 122 -1.94 10.74 21.52
C SER A 122 -0.57 11.18 21.04
N ALA A 123 -0.51 12.36 20.45
CA ALA A 123 0.69 12.93 19.87
C ALA A 123 0.75 14.43 20.14
N ARG A 124 1.95 15.00 20.05
CA ARG A 124 2.17 16.44 20.11
C ARG A 124 3.07 16.89 18.97
N VAL A 125 3.03 18.18 18.68
CA VAL A 125 3.98 18.79 17.75
C VAL A 125 5.34 18.85 18.46
N GLY A 126 6.42 18.30 17.88
CA GLY A 126 7.71 18.22 18.57
C GLY A 126 8.48 19.56 18.63
N TYR A 127 8.26 20.43 17.64
CA TYR A 127 8.96 21.70 17.47
C TYR A 127 8.05 22.76 16.84
N ASN A 128 8.39 24.04 17.00
CA ASN A 128 7.56 25.12 16.46
C ASN A 128 7.41 25.02 14.94
N ARG A 129 6.17 25.15 14.45
CA ARG A 129 5.82 25.10 13.02
C ARG A 129 5.31 26.48 12.57
N PRO A 130 6.20 27.40 12.19
CA PRO A 130 5.82 28.65 11.53
C PRO A 130 5.56 28.44 10.04
N TYR A 131 4.88 29.40 9.41
CA TYR A 131 4.67 29.46 7.95
C TYR A 131 3.87 28.29 7.36
N LEU A 132 2.94 27.72 8.13
CA LEU A 132 2.02 26.72 7.63
C LEU A 132 1.13 27.31 6.52
N GLY A 133 1.00 26.57 5.42
CA GLY A 133 0.15 26.94 4.30
C GLY A 133 -1.35 26.80 4.60
N GLU A 134 -2.16 27.41 3.75
CA GLU A 134 -3.62 27.22 3.80
C GLU A 134 -3.97 25.74 3.64
N THR A 135 -4.88 25.23 4.47
CA THR A 135 -5.31 23.82 4.46
C THR A 135 -4.19 22.80 4.70
N GLU A 136 -2.99 23.24 5.09
CA GLU A 136 -1.87 22.35 5.40
C GLU A 136 -2.22 21.47 6.61
N VAL A 137 -1.93 20.18 6.50
CA VAL A 137 -2.13 19.22 7.59
C VAL A 137 -1.09 19.47 8.67
N ILE A 138 -1.56 19.62 9.91
CA ILE A 138 -0.68 19.77 11.06
C ILE A 138 -0.23 18.39 11.49
N VAL A 139 1.07 18.13 11.32
CA VAL A 139 1.68 16.87 11.74
C VAL A 139 2.10 16.96 13.20
N PHE A 140 1.60 16.04 14.03
CA PHE A 140 1.97 15.89 15.44
C PHE A 140 3.00 14.76 15.52
N ASP A 141 4.26 15.11 15.28
CA ASP A 141 5.37 14.19 15.00
C ASP A 141 5.89 13.46 16.24
N GLU A 142 5.56 13.90 17.45
CA GLU A 142 6.02 13.28 18.68
C GLU A 142 4.90 12.44 19.32
N LEU A 143 4.99 11.13 19.16
CA LEU A 143 4.04 10.17 19.71
C LEU A 143 4.19 9.98 21.22
N VAL A 144 3.08 10.02 21.94
CA VAL A 144 2.97 9.58 23.34
C VAL A 144 2.47 8.13 23.39
N ILE A 145 1.43 7.81 22.62
CA ILE A 145 0.87 6.46 22.46
C ILE A 145 0.28 6.31 21.06
N ASN A 146 0.30 5.09 20.51
CA ASN A 146 -0.30 4.77 19.21
C ASN A 146 -0.77 3.31 19.16
N ASN A 147 -1.72 2.95 20.03
CA ASN A 147 -2.27 1.61 20.08
C ASN A 147 -3.09 1.31 18.82
N GLY A 148 -2.78 0.19 18.17
CA GLY A 148 -3.39 -0.21 16.91
C GLY A 148 -2.72 0.41 15.66
N ASP A 149 -1.61 1.15 15.84
CA ASP A 149 -0.86 1.80 14.75
C ASP A 149 -1.76 2.62 13.80
N VAL A 150 -2.74 3.31 14.41
CA VAL A 150 -3.84 4.00 13.74
C VAL A 150 -3.52 5.43 13.33
N TYR A 151 -2.52 6.06 13.95
CA TYR A 151 -2.04 7.39 13.61
C TYR A 151 -0.70 7.33 12.89
N ASP A 152 -0.58 8.03 11.77
CA ASP A 152 0.65 8.18 11.02
C ASP A 152 1.32 9.55 11.32
N PRO A 153 2.46 9.57 12.05
CA PRO A 153 3.16 10.80 12.40
C PRO A 153 3.91 11.45 11.23
N TYR A 154 3.88 10.88 10.03
CA TYR A 154 4.42 11.51 8.82
C TYR A 154 3.35 12.28 8.05
N SER A 155 2.15 11.70 7.91
CA SER A 155 1.03 12.37 7.23
C SER A 155 0.16 13.23 8.16
N GLY A 156 0.21 13.00 9.48
CA GLY A 156 -0.61 13.70 10.45
C GLY A 156 -2.04 13.18 10.59
N LYS A 157 -2.32 11.98 10.05
CA LYS A 157 -3.67 11.43 9.92
C LYS A 157 -3.89 10.22 10.82
N PHE A 158 -5.10 10.14 11.37
CA PHE A 158 -5.65 8.93 11.97
C PHE A 158 -6.46 8.16 10.92
N THR A 159 -6.34 6.84 10.86
CA THR A 159 -7.16 5.95 10.02
C THR A 159 -7.93 4.95 10.90
N SER A 160 -9.25 4.92 10.74
CA SER A 160 -10.12 4.00 11.47
C SER A 160 -9.92 2.55 10.97
N PRO A 161 -9.53 1.59 11.82
CA PRO A 161 -9.33 0.20 11.40
C PRO A 161 -10.63 -0.60 11.30
N VAL A 162 -11.69 -0.19 12.03
CA VAL A 162 -13.00 -0.87 12.07
C VAL A 162 -14.13 0.14 12.31
N PRO A 163 -15.38 -0.18 11.95
CA PRO A 163 -16.52 0.69 12.21
C PRO A 163 -16.76 0.91 13.71
N GLY A 164 -17.07 2.14 14.12
CA GLY A 164 -17.32 2.46 15.53
C GLY A 164 -17.54 3.94 15.82
N LEU A 165 -17.77 4.23 17.09
CA LEU A 165 -17.80 5.59 17.62
C LEU A 165 -16.41 5.95 18.15
N TYR A 166 -15.86 7.07 17.68
CA TYR A 166 -14.53 7.56 18.05
C TYR A 166 -14.62 8.96 18.65
N HIS A 167 -13.77 9.24 19.63
CA HIS A 167 -13.56 10.57 20.19
C HIS A 167 -12.23 11.13 19.69
N PHE A 168 -12.25 12.40 19.29
CA PHE A 168 -11.05 13.15 18.92
C PHE A 168 -11.02 14.49 19.64
N GLU A 169 -9.83 14.92 20.05
CA GLU A 169 -9.60 16.21 20.70
C GLU A 169 -8.26 16.78 20.25
N THR A 170 -8.26 18.06 19.88
CA THR A 170 -7.04 18.82 19.63
C THR A 170 -6.96 20.04 20.53
N THR A 171 -5.73 20.36 20.94
CA THR A 171 -5.38 21.65 21.54
C THR A 171 -4.27 22.27 20.72
N ILE A 172 -4.43 23.53 20.32
CA ILE A 172 -3.44 24.28 19.56
C ILE A 172 -3.03 25.50 20.36
N LEU A 173 -1.72 25.70 20.53
CA LEU A 173 -1.15 26.93 21.08
C LEU A 173 -0.58 27.78 19.95
N SER A 174 -1.00 29.04 19.88
CA SER A 174 -0.53 29.98 18.85
C SER A 174 0.90 30.50 19.11
N GLY A 175 1.46 31.12 18.07
CA GLY A 175 2.65 31.96 18.16
C GLY A 175 2.45 33.16 19.10
N PHE A 176 3.55 33.78 19.56
CA PHE A 176 3.45 34.99 20.36
C PHE A 176 2.90 36.13 19.50
N ASN A 177 1.84 36.78 19.96
CA ASN A 177 1.13 37.83 19.21
C ASN A 177 0.68 37.36 17.81
N ALA A 178 0.35 36.07 17.69
CA ALA A 178 -0.18 35.45 16.49
C ALA A 178 -1.54 34.81 16.78
N THR A 179 -2.35 34.71 15.74
CA THR A 179 -3.58 33.94 15.70
C THR A 179 -3.39 32.74 14.77
N ILE A 180 -4.15 31.68 14.98
CA ILE A 180 -4.32 30.57 14.03
C ILE A 180 -5.72 29.98 14.17
N GLU A 181 -6.37 29.68 13.05
CA GLU A 181 -7.53 28.82 13.01
C GLU A 181 -7.16 27.46 12.44
N THR A 182 -7.67 26.40 13.05
CA THR A 182 -7.48 25.03 12.58
C THR A 182 -8.81 24.30 12.57
N MET A 183 -8.94 23.32 11.69
CA MET A 183 -10.14 22.49 11.55
C MET A 183 -9.81 21.01 11.74
N LEU A 184 -10.74 20.31 12.40
CA LEU A 184 -10.81 18.85 12.40
C LEU A 184 -11.54 18.42 11.13
N VAL A 185 -10.95 17.50 10.39
CA VAL A 185 -11.43 17.09 9.07
C VAL A 185 -11.64 15.59 9.04
N LEU A 186 -12.83 15.14 8.62
CA LEU A 186 -13.17 13.74 8.33
C LEU A 186 -13.32 13.58 6.82
N ASN A 187 -12.43 12.80 6.19
CA ASN A 187 -12.47 12.53 4.74
C ASN A 187 -12.65 13.79 3.86
N GLY A 188 -12.00 14.88 4.23
CA GLY A 188 -12.05 16.17 3.50
C GLY A 188 -13.18 17.12 3.93
N ASN A 189 -14.07 16.69 4.83
CA ASN A 189 -15.15 17.53 5.35
C ASN A 189 -14.81 18.06 6.75
N GLU A 190 -15.00 19.36 6.97
CA GLU A 190 -14.86 19.96 8.30
C GLU A 190 -15.92 19.41 9.26
N VAL A 191 -15.48 18.94 10.42
CA VAL A 191 -16.34 18.44 11.50
C VAL A 191 -16.17 19.20 12.81
N GLY A 192 -15.16 20.08 12.89
CA GLY A 192 -14.93 20.96 14.03
C GLY A 192 -13.88 22.00 13.74
N ARG A 193 -13.84 23.07 14.54
CA ARG A 193 -12.91 24.19 14.38
C ARG A 193 -12.36 24.68 15.70
N VAL A 194 -11.15 25.20 15.68
CA VAL A 194 -10.43 25.78 16.81
C VAL A 194 -9.84 27.11 16.38
N PHE A 195 -10.11 28.16 17.16
CA PHE A 195 -9.40 29.44 17.08
C PHE A 195 -8.41 29.53 18.24
N SER A 196 -7.17 29.89 17.96
CA SER A 196 -6.12 30.08 18.96
C SER A 196 -5.41 31.40 18.71
N GLY A 197 -5.35 32.30 19.69
CA GLY A 197 -4.66 33.56 19.52
C GLY A 197 -4.74 34.47 20.73
N GLY A 198 -3.81 35.42 20.81
CA GLY A 198 -3.76 36.40 21.89
C GLY A 198 -2.99 37.66 21.48
N PHE A 199 -3.42 38.82 21.96
CA PHE A 199 -2.72 40.09 21.78
C PHE A 199 -1.60 40.22 22.81
N ASN A 200 -0.38 40.53 22.37
CA ASN A 200 0.82 40.61 23.21
C ASN A 200 1.01 39.39 24.13
N ASN A 201 0.51 38.23 23.70
CA ASN A 201 0.55 36.97 24.43
C ASN A 201 0.39 35.81 23.44
N ARG A 202 0.40 34.58 23.93
CA ARG A 202 -0.06 33.38 23.22
C ARG A 202 -1.52 33.10 23.58
N GLY A 203 -2.24 32.46 22.68
CA GLY A 203 -3.58 31.92 22.95
C GLY A 203 -3.64 30.44 22.65
N SER A 204 -4.38 29.70 23.49
CA SER A 204 -4.65 28.29 23.26
C SER A 204 -6.14 28.11 22.96
N GLY A 205 -6.45 27.31 21.96
CA GLY A 205 -7.80 26.85 21.67
C GLY A 205 -7.84 25.33 21.68
N SER A 206 -8.98 24.78 22.09
CA SER A 206 -9.21 23.33 22.11
C SER A 206 -10.63 23.04 21.63
N ASN A 207 -10.82 21.91 20.96
CA ASN A 207 -12.14 21.40 20.61
C ASN A 207 -12.09 19.87 20.49
N SER A 208 -13.24 19.23 20.68
CA SER A 208 -13.40 17.79 20.56
C SER A 208 -14.67 17.42 19.80
N VAL A 209 -14.64 16.25 19.17
CA VAL A 209 -15.75 15.71 18.37
C VAL A 209 -15.92 14.21 18.63
N LEU A 210 -17.17 13.76 18.59
CA LEU A 210 -17.52 12.35 18.52
C LEU A 210 -17.96 12.04 17.09
N LEU A 211 -17.34 11.04 16.46
CA LEU A 211 -17.58 10.68 15.07
C LEU A 211 -17.95 9.20 14.96
N ASN A 212 -19.03 8.92 14.23
CA ASN A 212 -19.27 7.59 13.69
C ASN A 212 -18.32 7.42 12.50
N MET A 213 -17.47 6.40 12.54
CA MET A 213 -16.51 6.13 11.48
C MET A 213 -16.70 4.73 10.92
N GLU A 214 -16.45 4.58 9.63
CA GLU A 214 -16.29 3.31 8.96
C GLU A 214 -14.82 2.87 8.95
N ALA A 215 -14.56 1.62 8.55
CA ALA A 215 -13.18 1.18 8.32
C ALA A 215 -12.57 1.92 7.13
N GLY A 216 -11.38 2.49 7.32
CA GLY A 216 -10.65 3.26 6.32
C GLY A 216 -10.92 4.77 6.35
N ASP A 217 -11.87 5.25 7.15
CA ASP A 217 -12.10 6.69 7.33
C ASP A 217 -10.87 7.36 7.96
N GLU A 218 -10.50 8.53 7.42
CA GLU A 218 -9.36 9.32 7.89
C GLU A 218 -9.81 10.59 8.62
N VAL A 219 -9.16 10.90 9.75
CA VAL A 219 -9.35 12.15 10.49
C VAL A 219 -8.02 12.84 10.74
N TRP A 220 -7.98 14.16 10.54
CA TRP A 220 -6.78 14.97 10.78
C TRP A 220 -7.12 16.39 11.21
N VAL A 221 -6.08 17.13 11.62
CA VAL A 221 -6.16 18.57 11.90
C VAL A 221 -5.40 19.31 10.81
N SER A 222 -5.99 20.38 10.28
CA SER A 222 -5.35 21.23 9.27
C SER A 222 -5.60 22.70 9.53
N VAL A 223 -4.78 23.57 8.95
CA VAL A 223 -4.96 25.02 9.01
C VAL A 223 -6.25 25.40 8.29
N PHE A 224 -7.09 26.19 8.96
CA PHE A 224 -8.23 26.82 8.31
C PHE A 224 -7.74 28.01 7.46
N PHE A 225 -8.28 28.17 6.26
CA PHE A 225 -7.80 29.15 5.30
C PHE A 225 -7.76 30.58 5.87
N GLY A 226 -6.71 31.32 5.55
CA GLY A 226 -6.63 32.78 5.74
C GLY A 226 -6.40 33.29 7.16
N ASN A 227 -6.31 32.44 8.19
CA ASN A 227 -6.17 32.87 9.58
C ASN A 227 -4.99 32.19 10.27
N GLY A 228 -3.79 32.79 10.11
CA GLY A 228 -2.60 32.39 10.84
C GLY A 228 -1.86 31.17 10.30
N ASP A 229 -0.60 31.03 10.70
CA ASP A 229 0.34 30.07 10.11
C ASP A 229 1.31 29.46 11.13
N TYR A 230 1.05 29.66 12.43
CA TYR A 230 1.97 29.28 13.50
C TYR A 230 1.32 28.36 14.53
N VAL A 231 1.89 27.16 14.65
CA VAL A 231 1.60 26.21 15.74
C VAL A 231 2.82 26.05 16.64
N HIS A 232 2.63 26.20 17.95
CA HIS A 232 3.71 26.03 18.91
C HIS A 232 3.95 24.55 19.24
N GLY A 233 5.20 24.11 19.13
CA GLY A 233 5.61 22.74 19.47
C GLY A 233 5.71 22.54 20.97
N LEU A 234 5.51 21.32 21.45
CA LEU A 234 5.43 20.81 22.83
C LEU A 234 4.13 21.11 23.60
N TRP A 235 3.38 22.15 23.23
CA TRP A 235 2.08 22.48 23.85
C TRP A 235 0.88 22.02 23.02
N SER A 236 1.02 21.93 21.70
CA SER A 236 -0.09 21.55 20.81
C SER A 236 -0.22 20.03 20.73
N THR A 237 -1.42 19.52 20.96
CA THR A 237 -1.71 18.08 21.11
C THR A 237 -2.83 17.62 20.18
N TRP A 238 -2.77 16.35 19.82
CA TRP A 238 -3.79 15.65 19.05
C TRP A 238 -3.99 14.27 19.65
N THR A 239 -5.21 13.98 20.08
CA THR A 239 -5.56 12.73 20.77
C THR A 239 -6.85 12.18 20.19
N GLY A 240 -6.92 10.86 20.09
CA GLY A 240 -8.17 10.20 19.75
C GLY A 240 -8.19 8.73 20.13
N TYR A 241 -9.38 8.20 20.36
CA TYR A 241 -9.57 6.82 20.77
C TYR A 241 -10.96 6.32 20.37
N MET A 242 -11.07 4.99 20.24
CA MET A 242 -12.37 4.35 20.06
C MET A 242 -13.13 4.33 21.37
N VAL A 243 -14.40 4.77 21.33
CA VAL A 243 -15.32 4.65 22.46
C VAL A 243 -15.93 3.25 22.49
N TYR A 244 -16.47 2.78 21.36
CA TYR A 244 -16.92 1.40 21.18
C TYR A 244 -17.04 1.04 19.69
N PRO A 245 -16.83 -0.24 19.31
CA PRO A 245 -17.03 -0.71 17.95
C PRO A 245 -18.53 -0.80 17.61
N PHE A 246 -18.87 -0.64 16.34
CA PHE A 246 -20.21 -1.03 15.85
C PHE A 246 -20.20 -2.51 15.47
N SER A 247 -21.28 -3.21 15.80
CA SER A 247 -21.45 -4.61 15.43
C SER A 247 -21.51 -4.72 13.91
N VAL A 248 -20.59 -5.49 13.33
CA VAL A 248 -20.61 -5.91 11.93
C VAL A 248 -21.54 -7.11 11.75
#